data_AF-A0A8W8MST2-F1
#
_entry.id   AF-A0A8W8MST2-F1
#
_cell.length_a   1.000
_cell.length_b   1.000
_cell.length_c   1.000
_cell.angle_alpha   90.00
_cell.angle_beta   90.00
_cell.angle_gamma   90.00
#
_symmetry.space_group_name_H-M   'P 1'
#
loop_
_entity.id
_entity.type
_entity.pdbx_description
1 polymer ?
#
loop_
_entity_poly.entity_id
_entity_poly.type
_entity_poly.pdbx_seq_one_letter_code
_entity_poly.pdbx_strand_id
1 'polypeptide(L)'
;MQSGYPKHRCYADFTHRSFAEFIKLHNASALRLALLVSDFARQMAAVYEQFAKDIQTIISAFKAKYSDLNHDRPTDTPSTILSAWECLLYGTENDAQAHMDVAVLLRKNVYRPLEEVAVHKQTQTHKLNGYRDQLEETMDKVEHDLQVAEENYQRSVKASPTGSNFVARQQFHTAHNEYLCHLCASNRTIEEFHYLVPQVLEELEEIYIDTSNTVNIAMESHALMLLTKADEQHHRYKEMLKVCRQVTPQLDITYFLSAIEMEPTKIELSTHTFRPSDVSIYNAETLTVNQLIVNQHTEPIILERRQKLQKEAAVLTSYIKHNQDSIHTLMMICQRVDNYKLEPSADIGEISESGVLSLL
;
A
#
# COMPACT_ATOMS: atom_id res chain seq x y z
N MET A 1 -38.33 -6.08 -36.19
CA MET A 1 -37.40 -6.78 -35.29
C MET A 1 -37.62 -6.21 -33.89
N GLN A 2 -38.40 -6.92 -33.07
CA GLN A 2 -38.64 -6.54 -31.68
C GLN A 2 -37.34 -6.76 -30.89
N SER A 3 -36.80 -5.69 -30.32
CA SER A 3 -35.71 -5.73 -29.35
C SER A 3 -36.24 -6.39 -28.07
N GLY A 4 -36.16 -7.71 -28.01
CA GLY A 4 -36.47 -8.49 -26.82
C GLY A 4 -35.37 -8.29 -25.78
N TYR A 5 -35.48 -7.24 -24.97
CA TYR A 5 -34.80 -7.24 -23.68
C TYR A 5 -35.26 -8.49 -22.91
N PRO A 6 -34.35 -9.28 -22.32
CA PRO A 6 -34.76 -10.42 -21.53
C PRO A 6 -35.72 -9.93 -20.44
N LYS A 7 -36.91 -10.54 -20.35
CA LYS A 7 -37.82 -10.32 -19.21
C LYS A 7 -37.03 -10.52 -17.94
N HIS A 8 -36.98 -9.51 -17.08
CA HIS A 8 -36.41 -9.66 -15.75
C HIS A 8 -37.24 -10.73 -15.03
N ARG A 9 -36.61 -11.87 -14.74
CA ARG A 9 -37.19 -12.91 -13.91
C ARG A 9 -36.81 -12.60 -12.47
N CYS A 10 -37.69 -12.92 -11.53
CA CYS A 10 -37.44 -12.77 -10.10
C CYS A 10 -37.67 -14.08 -9.37
N TYR A 11 -37.25 -14.18 -8.10
CA TYR A 11 -37.49 -15.38 -7.30
C TYR A 11 -38.98 -15.68 -7.13
N ALA A 12 -39.85 -14.67 -7.07
CA ALA A 12 -41.30 -14.85 -6.97
C ALA A 12 -41.89 -15.65 -8.14
N ASP A 13 -41.23 -15.72 -9.30
CA ASP A 13 -41.67 -16.56 -10.43
C ASP A 13 -41.47 -18.07 -10.17
N PHE A 14 -40.70 -18.45 -9.13
CA PHE A 14 -40.26 -19.82 -8.85
C PHE A 14 -40.82 -20.38 -7.53
N THR A 15 -42.14 -20.30 -7.35
CA THR A 15 -42.84 -20.70 -6.12
C THR A 15 -42.82 -22.21 -5.83
N HIS A 16 -42.62 -23.05 -6.84
CA HIS A 16 -42.65 -24.50 -6.66
C HIS A 16 -41.53 -25.00 -5.72
N ARG A 17 -41.85 -25.97 -4.85
CA ARG A 17 -40.92 -26.54 -3.84
C ARG A 17 -39.59 -27.02 -4.44
N SER A 18 -39.58 -27.51 -5.68
CA SER A 18 -38.36 -27.96 -6.37
C SER A 18 -37.29 -26.86 -6.52
N PHE A 19 -37.65 -25.58 -6.44
CA PHE A 19 -36.71 -24.47 -6.55
C PHE A 19 -36.17 -23.99 -5.19
N ALA A 20 -36.73 -24.46 -4.07
CA ALA A 20 -36.37 -24.01 -2.73
C ALA A 20 -34.89 -24.11 -2.45
N GLU A 21 -34.31 -25.29 -2.65
CA GLU A 21 -32.90 -25.54 -2.36
C GLU A 21 -31.96 -24.75 -3.27
N PHE A 22 -32.34 -24.50 -4.53
CA PHE A 22 -31.54 -23.68 -5.44
C PHE A 22 -31.47 -22.22 -4.97
N ILE A 23 -32.61 -21.66 -4.54
CA ILE A 23 -32.67 -20.28 -4.03
C ILE A 23 -31.92 -20.16 -2.69
N LYS A 24 -32.08 -21.14 -1.80
CA LYS A 24 -31.32 -21.24 -0.53
C LYS A 24 -29.82 -21.25 -0.79
N LEU A 25 -29.36 -22.10 -1.71
CA LEU A 25 -27.94 -22.23 -2.06
C LEU A 25 -27.39 -20.95 -2.70
N HIS A 26 -28.16 -20.31 -3.58
CA HIS A 26 -27.74 -19.07 -4.24
C HIS A 26 -27.55 -17.92 -3.23
N ASN A 27 -28.51 -17.72 -2.32
CA ASN A 27 -28.36 -16.77 -1.20
C ASN A 27 -27.15 -17.09 -0.32
N ALA A 28 -26.98 -18.37 0.04
CA ALA A 28 -25.86 -18.81 0.86
C ALA A 28 -24.50 -18.53 0.19
N SER A 29 -24.43 -18.60 -1.14
CA SER A 29 -23.19 -18.32 -1.87
C SER A 29 -22.77 -16.85 -1.79
N ALA A 30 -23.71 -15.90 -1.87
CA ALA A 30 -23.43 -14.47 -1.71
C ALA A 30 -22.97 -14.14 -0.29
N LEU A 31 -23.63 -14.69 0.73
CA LEU A 31 -23.21 -14.55 2.13
C LEU A 31 -21.81 -15.11 2.38
N ARG A 32 -21.51 -16.27 1.78
CA ARG A 32 -20.17 -16.88 1.88
C ARG A 32 -19.11 -16.03 1.20
N LEU A 33 -19.43 -15.41 0.06
CA LEU A 33 -18.53 -14.47 -0.61
C LEU A 33 -18.26 -13.25 0.26
N ALA A 34 -19.27 -12.69 0.92
CA ALA A 34 -19.09 -11.57 1.85
C ALA A 34 -18.09 -11.90 2.98
N LEU A 35 -18.22 -13.08 3.59
CA LEU A 35 -17.28 -13.55 4.61
C LEU A 35 -15.87 -13.82 4.05
N LEU A 36 -15.77 -14.34 2.83
CA LEU A 36 -14.49 -14.58 2.16
C LEU A 36 -13.73 -13.28 1.88
N VAL A 37 -14.42 -12.27 1.33
CA VAL A 37 -13.85 -10.94 1.06
C VAL A 37 -13.46 -10.25 2.36
N SER A 38 -14.29 -10.40 3.41
CA SER A 38 -13.99 -9.90 4.74
C SER A 38 -12.71 -10.51 5.32
N ASP A 39 -12.59 -11.84 5.31
CA ASP A 39 -11.41 -12.51 5.84
C ASP A 39 -10.13 -12.13 5.07
N PHE A 40 -10.22 -12.04 3.75
CA PHE A 40 -9.11 -11.55 2.92
C PHE A 40 -8.67 -10.14 3.35
N ALA A 41 -9.62 -9.20 3.44
CA ALA A 41 -9.32 -7.82 3.84
C ALA A 41 -8.76 -7.73 5.27
N ARG A 42 -9.22 -8.59 6.18
CA ARG A 42 -8.70 -8.69 7.55
C ARG A 42 -7.24 -9.16 7.58
N GLN A 43 -6.90 -10.19 6.82
CA GLN A 43 -5.53 -10.68 6.71
C GLN A 43 -4.60 -9.64 6.07
N MET A 44 -5.06 -8.97 5.00
CA MET A 44 -4.32 -7.87 4.37
C MET A 44 -4.05 -6.71 5.34
N ALA A 45 -5.06 -6.31 6.12
CA ALA A 45 -4.92 -5.27 7.14
C ALA A 45 -3.85 -5.64 8.19
N ALA A 46 -3.83 -6.89 8.66
CA ALA A 46 -2.84 -7.36 9.63
C ALA A 46 -1.40 -7.29 9.07
N VAL A 47 -1.21 -7.67 7.80
CA VAL A 47 0.09 -7.58 7.14
C VAL A 47 0.54 -6.12 7.00
N TYR A 48 -0.34 -5.22 6.57
CA TYR A 48 -0.01 -3.80 6.46
C TYR A 48 0.32 -3.17 7.82
N GLU A 49 -0.40 -3.52 8.87
CA GLU A 49 -0.14 -3.05 10.23
C GLU A 49 1.25 -3.51 10.72
N GLN A 50 1.61 -4.78 10.49
CA GLN A 50 2.93 -5.30 10.88
C GLN A 50 4.05 -4.64 10.07
N PHE A 51 3.89 -4.55 8.74
CA PHE A 51 4.87 -3.93 7.85
C PHE A 51 5.17 -2.47 8.24
N ALA A 52 4.12 -1.69 8.54
CA ALA A 52 4.26 -0.32 9.02
C ALA A 52 5.05 -0.24 10.34
N LYS A 53 4.76 -1.12 11.31
CA LYS A 53 5.47 -1.18 12.60
C LYS A 53 6.96 -1.52 12.45
N ASP A 54 7.28 -2.45 11.55
CA ASP A 54 8.66 -2.85 11.30
C ASP A 54 9.47 -1.68 10.71
N ILE A 55 8.90 -0.97 9.72
CA ILE A 55 9.54 0.24 9.16
C ILE A 55 9.69 1.34 10.22
N GLN A 56 8.65 1.61 11.01
CA GLN A 56 8.70 2.63 12.08
C GLN A 56 9.80 2.34 13.11
N THR A 57 10.04 1.07 13.41
CA THR A 57 11.12 0.62 14.30
C THR A 57 12.49 0.95 13.70
N ILE A 58 12.69 0.65 12.42
CA ILE A 58 13.93 0.97 11.70
C ILE A 58 14.16 2.49 11.67
N ILE A 59 13.13 3.26 11.30
CA ILE A 59 13.23 4.72 11.20
C ILE A 59 13.56 5.35 12.55
N SER A 60 12.89 4.94 13.62
CA SER A 60 13.18 5.41 14.97
C SER A 60 14.64 5.18 15.35
N ALA A 61 15.19 3.99 15.04
CA ALA A 61 16.59 3.68 15.32
C ALA A 61 17.57 4.55 14.51
N PHE A 62 17.28 4.82 13.24
CA PHE A 62 18.14 5.67 12.40
C PHE A 62 17.99 7.16 12.69
N LYS A 63 16.82 7.64 13.15
CA LYS A 63 16.65 9.01 13.65
C LYS A 63 17.50 9.26 14.90
N ALA A 64 17.58 8.29 15.83
CA ALA A 64 18.45 8.40 16.99
C ALA A 64 19.94 8.52 16.57
N LYS A 65 20.41 7.62 15.70
CA LYS A 65 21.78 7.67 15.15
C LYS A 65 22.08 8.98 14.39
N TYR A 66 21.09 9.49 13.66
CA TYR A 66 21.21 10.76 12.95
C TYR A 66 21.35 11.94 13.92
N SER A 67 20.59 11.94 15.02
CA SER A 67 20.70 12.95 16.07
C SER A 67 22.11 12.97 16.69
N ASP A 68 22.69 11.79 16.96
CA ASP A 68 24.05 11.67 17.48
C ASP A 68 25.07 12.24 16.47
N LEU A 69 24.95 11.86 15.19
CA LEU A 69 25.79 12.39 14.11
C LEU A 69 25.70 13.92 13.99
N ASN A 70 24.50 14.48 14.15
CA ASN A 70 24.28 15.92 14.06
C ASN A 70 24.88 16.67 15.26
N HIS A 71 24.93 16.04 16.43
CA HIS A 71 25.57 16.58 17.63
C HIS A 71 27.10 16.62 17.52
N ASP A 72 27.69 15.65 16.84
CA ASP A 72 29.14 15.56 16.61
C ASP A 72 29.67 16.60 15.59
N ARG A 73 28.80 17.40 14.97
CA ARG A 73 29.22 18.36 13.94
C ARG A 73 30.00 19.53 14.55
N PRO A 74 31.09 19.99 13.89
CA PRO A 74 31.88 21.12 14.39
C PRO A 74 31.10 22.43 14.46
N THR A 75 30.07 22.60 13.62
CA THR A 75 29.26 23.82 13.54
C THR A 75 27.87 23.46 13.04
N ASP A 76 26.84 24.16 13.54
CA ASP A 76 25.48 23.97 13.08
C ASP A 76 25.25 24.72 11.75
N THR A 77 25.43 24.00 10.64
CA THR A 77 25.29 24.55 9.28
C THR A 77 24.29 23.77 8.45
N PRO A 78 23.62 24.40 7.47
CA PRO A 78 22.88 23.66 6.46
C PRO A 78 23.78 22.67 5.71
N SER A 79 23.23 21.52 5.33
CA SER A 79 23.90 20.55 4.45
C SER A 79 22.87 19.87 3.55
N THR A 80 23.08 20.00 2.24
CA THR A 80 22.21 19.44 1.22
C THR A 80 22.18 17.92 1.26
N ILE A 81 23.30 17.25 1.59
CA ILE A 81 23.30 15.78 1.74
C ILE A 81 22.53 15.33 2.99
N LEU A 82 22.64 16.06 4.11
CA LEU A 82 21.87 15.74 5.32
C LEU A 82 20.38 16.00 5.11
N SER A 83 20.01 17.10 4.44
CA SER A 83 18.60 17.36 4.08
C SER A 83 18.03 16.28 3.15
N ALA A 84 18.82 15.75 2.20
CA ALA A 84 18.38 14.64 1.36
C ALA A 84 18.17 13.34 2.17
N TRP A 85 19.03 13.07 3.15
CA TRP A 85 18.87 11.95 4.07
C TRP A 85 17.63 12.09 4.96
N GLU A 86 17.40 13.27 5.55
CA GLU A 86 16.20 13.58 6.33
C GLU A 86 14.93 13.40 5.49
N CYS A 87 14.95 13.89 4.24
CA CYS A 87 13.86 13.74 3.29
C CYS A 87 13.54 12.26 3.02
N LEU A 88 14.57 11.41 2.86
CA LEU A 88 14.39 9.97 2.70
C LEU A 88 13.78 9.32 3.95
N LEU A 89 14.28 9.64 5.15
CA LEU A 89 13.75 9.10 6.40
C LEU A 89 12.27 9.50 6.59
N TYR A 90 11.95 10.78 6.40
CA TYR A 90 10.59 11.29 6.52
C TYR A 90 9.65 10.73 5.45
N GLY A 91 10.13 10.63 4.21
CA GLY A 91 9.37 10.06 3.10
C GLY A 91 9.00 8.59 3.35
N THR A 92 9.95 7.81 3.87
CA THR A 92 9.75 6.40 4.24
C THR A 92 8.81 6.26 5.45
N GLU A 93 8.90 7.18 6.42
CA GLU A 93 8.03 7.19 7.60
C GLU A 93 6.57 7.45 7.23
N ASN A 94 6.34 8.44 6.38
CA ASN A 94 5.02 8.72 5.85
C ASN A 94 4.45 7.55 5.04
N ASP A 95 5.31 6.78 4.37
CA ASP A 95 4.88 5.59 3.63
C ASP A 95 4.44 4.46 4.56
N ALA A 96 5.19 4.24 5.65
CA ALA A 96 4.77 3.34 6.71
C ALA A 96 3.43 3.79 7.34
N GLN A 97 3.25 5.10 7.57
CA GLN A 97 1.99 5.63 8.07
C GLN A 97 0.83 5.39 7.10
N ALA A 98 1.05 5.58 5.79
CA ALA A 98 0.03 5.29 4.77
C ALA A 98 -0.38 3.80 4.78
N HIS A 99 0.56 2.87 4.99
CA HIS A 99 0.24 1.45 5.18
C HIS A 99 -0.63 1.22 6.43
N MET A 100 -0.31 1.88 7.54
CA MET A 100 -1.12 1.81 8.77
C MET A 100 -2.55 2.35 8.53
N ASP A 101 -2.68 3.47 7.82
CA ASP A 101 -3.97 4.08 7.53
C ASP A 101 -4.83 3.16 6.65
N VAL A 102 -4.24 2.52 5.63
CA VAL A 102 -4.92 1.49 4.83
C VAL A 102 -5.39 0.32 5.70
N ALA A 103 -4.56 -0.18 6.63
CA ALA A 103 -4.98 -1.25 7.54
C ALA A 103 -6.21 -0.85 8.39
N VAL A 104 -6.23 0.39 8.90
CA VAL A 104 -7.35 0.93 9.67
C VAL A 104 -8.61 1.07 8.81
N LEU A 105 -8.47 1.56 7.58
CA LEU A 105 -9.59 1.75 6.67
C LEU A 105 -10.15 0.43 6.14
N LEU A 106 -9.31 -0.58 5.84
CA LEU A 106 -9.77 -1.93 5.51
C LEU A 106 -10.63 -2.52 6.64
N ARG A 107 -10.24 -2.29 7.89
CA ARG A 107 -11.05 -2.67 9.06
C ARG A 107 -12.39 -1.98 9.12
N LYS A 108 -12.40 -0.66 8.94
CA LYS A 108 -13.60 0.15 9.13
C LYS A 108 -14.59 0.03 7.97
N ASN A 109 -14.08 -0.04 6.74
CA ASN A 109 -14.88 0.12 5.53
C ASN A 109 -15.14 -1.21 4.80
N VAL A 110 -14.33 -2.24 5.04
CA VAL A 110 -14.42 -3.51 4.30
C VAL A 110 -14.81 -4.65 5.23
N TYR A 111 -13.91 -5.13 6.10
CA TYR A 111 -14.13 -6.44 6.72
C TYR A 111 -15.16 -6.43 7.87
N ARG A 112 -15.17 -5.42 8.76
CA ARG A 112 -16.19 -5.37 9.83
C ARG A 112 -17.61 -5.19 9.28
N PRO A 113 -17.87 -4.24 8.35
CA PRO A 113 -19.20 -4.12 7.77
C PRO A 113 -19.67 -5.41 7.08
N LEU A 114 -18.77 -6.10 6.37
CA LEU A 114 -19.11 -7.37 5.72
C LEU A 114 -19.39 -8.51 6.72
N GLU A 115 -18.65 -8.60 7.83
CA GLU A 115 -18.95 -9.56 8.91
C GLU A 115 -20.33 -9.29 9.51
N GLU A 116 -20.63 -8.03 9.84
CA GLU A 116 -21.89 -7.63 10.45
C GLU A 116 -23.09 -7.88 9.53
N VAL A 117 -22.98 -7.48 8.25
CA VAL A 117 -24.01 -7.72 7.23
C VAL A 117 -24.22 -9.21 7.00
N ALA A 118 -23.15 -9.99 6.87
CA ALA A 118 -23.27 -11.42 6.64
C ALA A 118 -24.00 -12.14 7.80
N VAL A 119 -23.65 -11.82 9.05
CA VAL A 119 -24.31 -12.40 10.23
C VAL A 119 -25.79 -12.00 10.29
N HIS A 120 -26.09 -10.72 10.05
CA HIS A 120 -27.46 -10.21 10.10
C HIS A 120 -28.32 -10.87 9.01
N LYS A 121 -27.84 -10.87 7.76
CA LYS A 121 -28.54 -11.43 6.61
C LYS A 121 -28.67 -12.95 6.70
N GLN A 122 -27.68 -13.66 7.21
CA GLN A 122 -27.78 -15.11 7.49
C GLN A 122 -28.94 -15.42 8.44
N THR A 123 -29.12 -14.60 9.49
CA THR A 123 -30.22 -14.74 10.44
C THR A 123 -31.59 -14.50 9.76
N GLN A 124 -31.67 -13.48 8.89
CA GLN A 124 -32.89 -13.20 8.13
C GLN A 124 -33.24 -14.33 7.16
N THR A 125 -32.26 -14.79 6.37
CA THR A 125 -32.42 -15.91 5.43
C THR A 125 -32.90 -17.17 6.16
N HIS A 126 -32.35 -17.48 7.35
CA HIS A 126 -32.79 -18.63 8.13
C HIS A 126 -34.26 -18.53 8.53
N LYS A 127 -34.73 -17.35 8.96
CA LYS A 127 -36.14 -17.13 9.33
C LYS A 127 -37.07 -17.25 8.12
N LEU A 128 -36.72 -16.64 6.99
CA LEU A 128 -37.53 -16.70 5.76
C LEU A 128 -37.65 -18.13 5.23
N ASN A 129 -36.56 -18.90 5.26
CA ASN A 129 -36.60 -20.32 4.93
C ASN A 129 -37.50 -21.11 5.89
N GLY A 130 -37.41 -20.83 7.20
CA GLY A 130 -38.31 -21.45 8.18
C GLY A 130 -39.78 -21.12 7.95
N TYR A 131 -40.11 -19.87 7.57
CA TYR A 131 -41.49 -19.50 7.21
C TYR A 131 -41.97 -20.24 5.97
N ARG A 132 -41.12 -20.36 4.93
CA ARG A 132 -41.46 -21.15 3.74
C ARG A 132 -41.72 -22.61 4.11
N ASP A 133 -40.82 -23.21 4.89
CA ASP A 133 -40.93 -24.61 5.30
C ASP A 133 -42.24 -24.84 6.10
N GLN A 134 -42.66 -23.88 6.95
CA GLN A 134 -43.94 -23.93 7.69
C GLN A 134 -45.18 -23.79 6.79
N LEU A 135 -45.15 -22.91 5.79
CA LEU A 135 -46.23 -22.78 4.80
C LEU A 135 -46.40 -24.09 4.02
N GLU A 136 -45.27 -24.68 3.66
CA GLU A 136 -45.16 -25.96 2.97
C GLU A 136 -45.70 -27.13 3.82
N GLU A 137 -45.36 -27.21 5.10
CA GLU A 137 -45.91 -28.20 6.04
C GLU A 137 -47.42 -28.03 6.26
N THR A 138 -47.89 -26.78 6.36
CA THR A 138 -49.32 -26.48 6.51
C THR A 138 -50.11 -26.92 5.29
N MET A 139 -49.57 -26.71 4.09
CA MET A 139 -50.18 -27.19 2.84
C MET A 139 -50.29 -28.72 2.82
N ASP A 140 -49.20 -29.42 3.13
CA ASP A 140 -49.17 -30.90 3.14
C ASP A 140 -50.19 -31.47 4.15
N LYS A 141 -50.34 -30.82 5.32
CA LYS A 141 -51.31 -31.23 6.33
C LYS A 141 -52.76 -31.04 5.87
N VAL A 142 -53.09 -29.86 5.33
CA VAL A 142 -54.47 -29.57 4.91
C VAL A 142 -54.89 -30.43 3.72
N GLU A 143 -53.97 -30.73 2.80
CA GLU A 143 -54.20 -31.67 1.70
C GLU A 143 -54.44 -33.10 2.21
N HIS A 144 -53.64 -33.55 3.18
CA HIS A 144 -53.85 -34.86 3.80
C HIS A 144 -55.20 -34.96 4.51
N ASP A 145 -55.57 -33.95 5.31
CA ASP A 145 -56.85 -33.92 6.02
C ASP A 145 -58.04 -33.93 5.04
N LEU A 146 -57.92 -33.21 3.90
CA LEU A 146 -58.91 -33.23 2.82
C LEU A 146 -59.06 -34.63 2.21
N GLN A 147 -57.95 -35.28 1.89
CA GLN A 147 -57.96 -36.63 1.32
C GLN A 147 -58.64 -37.63 2.27
N VAL A 148 -58.32 -37.58 3.56
CA VAL A 148 -58.94 -38.45 4.58
C VAL A 148 -60.45 -38.18 4.70
N ALA A 149 -60.87 -36.91 4.69
CA ALA A 149 -62.27 -36.54 4.76
C ALA A 149 -63.04 -36.99 3.50
N GLU A 150 -62.43 -36.87 2.31
CA GLU A 150 -63.02 -37.35 1.06
C GLU A 150 -63.22 -38.88 1.07
N GLU A 151 -62.19 -39.64 1.46
CA GLU A 151 -62.27 -41.10 1.56
C GLU A 151 -63.37 -41.56 2.54
N ASN A 152 -63.50 -40.88 3.69
CA ASN A 152 -64.54 -41.16 4.68
C ASN A 152 -65.94 -40.86 4.13
N TYR A 153 -66.11 -39.73 3.43
CA TYR A 153 -67.35 -39.39 2.75
C TYR A 153 -67.72 -40.44 1.70
N GLN A 154 -66.79 -40.81 0.80
CA GLN A 154 -67.02 -41.83 -0.22
C GLN A 154 -67.38 -43.21 0.40
N ARG A 155 -66.75 -43.58 1.52
CA ARG A 155 -67.08 -44.81 2.26
C ARG A 155 -68.50 -44.76 2.82
N SER A 156 -68.91 -43.62 3.39
CA SER A 156 -70.26 -43.42 3.93
C SER A 156 -71.35 -43.50 2.85
N VAL A 157 -71.08 -42.99 1.64
CA VAL A 157 -71.98 -43.07 0.47
C VAL A 157 -72.26 -44.53 0.11
N LYS A 158 -71.20 -45.35 0.02
CA LYS A 158 -71.30 -46.79 -0.31
C LYS A 158 -72.03 -47.59 0.77
N ALA A 159 -72.00 -47.14 2.02
CA ALA A 159 -72.67 -47.76 3.16
C ALA A 159 -74.14 -47.31 3.34
N SER A 160 -74.62 -46.34 2.54
CA SER A 160 -75.98 -45.79 2.62
C SER A 160 -77.05 -46.34 1.63
N PRO A 161 -76.96 -47.54 1.00
CA PRO A 161 -77.90 -47.94 -0.05
C PRO A 161 -79.29 -48.37 0.44
N THR A 162 -79.49 -48.61 1.75
CA THR A 162 -80.79 -49.01 2.31
C THR A 162 -81.28 -47.95 3.29
N GLY A 163 -82.07 -46.99 2.80
CA GLY A 163 -82.52 -45.80 3.53
C GLY A 163 -83.45 -46.05 4.74
N SER A 164 -83.20 -47.04 5.59
CA SER A 164 -83.97 -47.32 6.81
C SER A 164 -83.17 -47.13 8.12
N ASN A 165 -81.85 -47.01 8.08
CA ASN A 165 -81.03 -46.91 9.30
C ASN A 165 -80.67 -45.44 9.60
N PHE A 166 -81.21 -44.90 10.69
CA PHE A 166 -80.95 -43.53 11.17
C PHE A 166 -79.44 -43.26 11.35
N VAL A 167 -78.70 -44.24 11.88
CA VAL A 167 -77.26 -44.12 12.15
C VAL A 167 -76.46 -43.93 10.86
N ALA A 168 -76.79 -44.69 9.80
CA ALA A 168 -76.11 -44.58 8.51
C ALA A 168 -76.34 -43.22 7.83
N ARG A 169 -77.55 -42.65 7.94
CA ARG A 169 -77.84 -41.30 7.43
C ARG A 169 -77.09 -40.22 8.22
N GLN A 170 -77.04 -40.35 9.54
CA GLN A 170 -76.30 -39.42 10.39
C GLN A 170 -74.82 -39.41 10.04
N GLN A 171 -74.19 -40.59 9.92
CA GLN A 171 -72.79 -40.73 9.52
C GLN A 171 -72.50 -40.12 8.15
N PHE A 172 -73.40 -40.34 7.17
CA PHE A 172 -73.29 -39.72 5.86
C PHE A 172 -73.33 -38.19 5.92
N HIS A 173 -74.29 -37.60 6.65
CA HIS A 173 -74.38 -36.14 6.79
C HIS A 173 -73.16 -35.55 7.51
N THR A 174 -72.65 -36.22 8.55
CA THR A 174 -71.43 -35.79 9.26
C THR A 174 -70.22 -35.83 8.33
N ALA A 175 -69.98 -36.94 7.63
CA ALA A 175 -68.85 -37.07 6.71
C ALA A 175 -68.94 -36.07 5.54
N HIS A 176 -70.16 -35.77 5.05
CA HIS A 176 -70.37 -34.75 4.03
C HIS A 176 -69.96 -33.35 4.53
N ASN A 177 -70.42 -32.96 5.73
CA ASN A 177 -70.11 -31.67 6.31
C ASN A 177 -68.62 -31.53 6.62
N GLU A 178 -67.99 -32.58 7.17
CA GLU A 178 -66.55 -32.62 7.42
C GLU A 178 -65.76 -32.45 6.12
N TYR A 179 -66.11 -33.18 5.07
CA TYR A 179 -65.49 -33.03 3.75
C TYR A 179 -65.62 -31.60 3.21
N LEU A 180 -66.82 -31.01 3.27
CA LEU A 180 -67.01 -29.62 2.84
C LEU A 180 -66.18 -28.62 3.66
N CYS A 181 -66.08 -28.82 4.97
CA CYS A 181 -65.25 -27.99 5.84
C CYS A 181 -63.77 -28.07 5.46
N HIS A 182 -63.24 -29.28 5.26
CA HIS A 182 -61.84 -29.46 4.84
C HIS A 182 -61.59 -28.96 3.42
N LEU A 183 -62.55 -29.07 2.50
CA LEU A 183 -62.45 -28.52 1.15
C LEU A 183 -62.36 -26.99 1.18
N CYS A 184 -63.22 -26.32 1.95
CA CYS A 184 -63.16 -24.88 2.14
C CYS A 184 -61.85 -24.44 2.79
N ALA A 185 -61.37 -25.18 3.80
CA ALA A 185 -60.09 -24.91 4.45
C ALA A 185 -58.91 -25.05 3.47
N SER A 186 -58.87 -26.14 2.70
CA SER A 186 -57.83 -26.37 1.68
C SER A 186 -57.80 -25.27 0.63
N ASN A 187 -58.95 -24.95 0.03
CA ASN A 187 -59.03 -23.86 -0.95
C ASN A 187 -58.54 -22.52 -0.37
N ARG A 188 -58.90 -22.22 0.88
CA ARG A 188 -58.43 -20.99 1.55
C ARG A 188 -56.92 -21.01 1.80
N THR A 189 -56.37 -22.15 2.22
CA THR A 189 -54.91 -22.30 2.41
C THR A 189 -54.16 -22.17 1.09
N ILE A 190 -54.70 -22.71 -0.01
CA ILE A 190 -54.14 -22.55 -1.37
C ILE A 190 -54.09 -21.07 -1.78
N GLU A 191 -55.16 -20.31 -1.57
CA GLU A 191 -55.20 -18.87 -1.84
C GLU A 191 -54.11 -18.11 -1.06
N GLU A 192 -54.00 -18.37 0.24
CA GLU A 192 -52.99 -17.74 1.10
C GLU A 192 -51.57 -18.15 0.71
N PHE A 193 -51.34 -19.42 0.37
CA PHE A 193 -50.03 -19.89 -0.07
C PHE A 193 -49.58 -19.23 -1.38
N HIS A 194 -50.50 -19.10 -2.35
CA HIS A 194 -50.23 -18.39 -3.59
C HIS A 194 -49.92 -16.90 -3.38
N TYR A 195 -50.41 -16.31 -2.29
CA TYR A 195 -50.13 -14.92 -1.93
C TYR A 195 -48.83 -14.75 -1.13
N LEU A 196 -48.55 -15.65 -0.18
CA LEU A 196 -47.45 -15.51 0.79
C LEU A 196 -46.10 -15.99 0.25
N VAL A 197 -46.06 -17.09 -0.52
CA VAL A 197 -44.78 -17.63 -1.03
C VAL A 197 -44.03 -16.63 -1.91
N PRO A 198 -44.68 -15.94 -2.88
CA PRO A 198 -44.01 -14.88 -3.65
C PRO A 198 -43.34 -13.81 -2.78
N GLN A 199 -43.98 -13.37 -1.69
CA GLN A 199 -43.42 -12.35 -0.80
C GLN A 199 -42.19 -12.84 -0.05
N VAL A 200 -42.21 -14.08 0.44
CA VAL A 200 -41.02 -14.69 1.06
C VAL A 200 -39.86 -14.77 0.06
N LEU A 201 -40.18 -15.07 -1.20
CA LEU A 201 -39.19 -15.15 -2.28
C LEU A 201 -38.63 -13.78 -2.68
N GLU A 202 -39.46 -12.73 -2.70
CA GLU A 202 -39.03 -11.34 -2.91
C GLU A 202 -38.08 -10.89 -1.79
N GLU A 203 -38.39 -11.16 -0.53
CA GLU A 203 -37.50 -10.83 0.60
C GLU A 203 -36.16 -11.59 0.52
N LEU A 204 -36.17 -12.85 0.08
CA LEU A 204 -34.94 -13.61 -0.18
C LEU A 204 -34.14 -13.06 -1.37
N GLU A 205 -34.80 -12.49 -2.37
CA GLU A 205 -34.15 -11.83 -3.50
C GLU A 205 -33.50 -10.51 -3.07
N GLU A 206 -34.21 -9.70 -2.28
CA GLU A 206 -33.69 -8.46 -1.71
C GLU A 206 -32.46 -8.70 -0.82
N ILE A 207 -32.46 -9.76 -0.01
CA ILE A 207 -31.26 -10.16 0.75
C ILE A 207 -30.08 -10.44 -0.17
N TYR A 208 -30.29 -11.17 -1.27
CA TYR A 208 -29.22 -11.47 -2.23
C TYR A 208 -28.70 -10.19 -2.90
N ILE A 209 -29.60 -9.32 -3.37
CA ILE A 209 -29.27 -8.06 -4.03
C ILE A 209 -28.46 -7.16 -3.08
N ASP A 210 -28.96 -6.93 -1.87
CA ASP A 210 -28.31 -6.07 -0.87
C ASP A 210 -26.94 -6.61 -0.46
N THR A 211 -26.83 -7.93 -0.24
CA THR A 211 -25.55 -8.58 0.07
C THR A 211 -24.56 -8.40 -1.09
N SER A 212 -25.00 -8.63 -2.32
CA SER A 212 -24.14 -8.52 -3.51
C SER A 212 -23.66 -7.09 -3.74
N ASN A 213 -24.55 -6.11 -3.57
CA ASN A 213 -24.21 -4.70 -3.68
C ASN A 213 -23.22 -4.28 -2.58
N THR A 214 -23.44 -4.73 -1.34
CA THR A 214 -22.54 -4.44 -0.22
C THR A 214 -21.14 -5.03 -0.47
N VAL A 215 -21.06 -6.27 -0.95
CA VAL A 215 -19.78 -6.90 -1.32
C VAL A 215 -19.09 -6.12 -2.43
N ASN A 216 -19.82 -5.72 -3.46
CA ASN A 216 -19.27 -4.95 -4.57
C ASN A 216 -18.70 -3.60 -4.09
N ILE A 217 -19.45 -2.85 -3.28
CA ILE A 217 -19.00 -1.57 -2.69
C ILE A 217 -17.75 -1.78 -1.84
N ALA A 218 -17.69 -2.86 -1.06
CA ALA A 218 -16.55 -3.16 -0.21
C ALA A 218 -15.29 -3.51 -1.04
N MET A 219 -15.44 -4.26 -2.14
CA MET A 219 -14.36 -4.56 -3.08
C MET A 219 -13.87 -3.31 -3.81
N GLU A 220 -14.79 -2.47 -4.28
CA GLU A 220 -14.48 -1.17 -4.90
C GLU A 220 -13.74 -0.26 -3.92
N SER A 221 -14.22 -0.18 -2.66
CA SER A 221 -13.57 0.61 -1.60
C SER A 221 -12.14 0.13 -1.31
N HIS A 222 -11.92 -1.19 -1.30
CA HIS A 222 -10.57 -1.76 -1.17
C HIS A 222 -9.68 -1.32 -2.34
N ALA A 223 -10.12 -1.51 -3.58
CA ALA A 223 -9.34 -1.17 -4.76
C ALA A 223 -9.01 0.33 -4.82
N LEU A 224 -9.99 1.20 -4.57
CA LEU A 224 -9.83 2.64 -4.57
C LEU A 224 -8.81 3.11 -3.51
N MET A 225 -8.85 2.52 -2.33
CA MET A 225 -7.91 2.84 -1.25
C MET A 225 -6.45 2.50 -1.62
N LEU A 226 -6.23 1.35 -2.27
CA LEU A 226 -4.90 0.97 -2.75
C LEU A 226 -4.43 1.86 -3.90
N LEU A 227 -5.33 2.25 -4.79
CA LEU A 227 -5.03 3.21 -5.86
C LEU A 227 -4.60 4.56 -5.29
N THR A 228 -5.39 5.16 -4.39
CA THR A 228 -5.05 6.43 -3.72
C THR A 228 -3.70 6.33 -3.02
N LYS A 229 -3.44 5.24 -2.29
CA LYS A 229 -2.14 5.04 -1.64
C LYS A 229 -1.01 5.00 -2.65
N ALA A 230 -1.17 4.27 -3.76
CA ALA A 230 -0.12 4.14 -4.78
C ALA A 230 0.19 5.50 -5.43
N ASP A 231 -0.83 6.31 -5.72
CA ASP A 231 -0.66 7.66 -6.28
C ASP A 231 0.07 8.60 -5.31
N GLU A 232 -0.33 8.60 -4.04
CA GLU A 232 0.33 9.39 -2.99
C GLU A 232 1.78 8.95 -2.78
N GLN A 233 2.03 7.63 -2.80
CA GLN A 233 3.35 7.05 -2.69
C GLN A 233 4.24 7.46 -3.87
N HIS A 234 3.72 7.39 -5.09
CA HIS A 234 4.41 7.86 -6.30
C HIS A 234 4.80 9.33 -6.18
N HIS A 235 3.85 10.20 -5.82
CA HIS A 235 4.10 11.63 -5.68
C HIS A 235 5.18 11.91 -4.63
N ARG A 236 5.11 11.24 -3.47
CA ARG A 236 6.09 11.40 -2.39
C ARG A 236 7.50 11.03 -2.82
N TYR A 237 7.68 9.88 -3.47
CA TYR A 237 9.00 9.44 -3.94
C TYR A 237 9.53 10.31 -5.10
N LYS A 238 8.64 10.85 -5.95
CA LYS A 238 9.02 11.81 -6.99
C LYS A 238 9.58 13.10 -6.39
N GLU A 239 8.95 13.66 -5.35
CA GLU A 239 9.48 14.84 -4.67
C GLU A 239 10.80 14.54 -3.93
N MET A 240 10.90 13.37 -3.29
CA MET A 240 12.14 12.93 -2.64
C MET A 240 13.31 12.85 -3.63
N LEU A 241 13.06 12.30 -4.82
CA LEU A 241 14.06 12.22 -5.88
C LEU A 241 14.56 13.59 -6.33
N LYS A 242 13.69 14.62 -6.34
CA LYS A 242 14.10 15.99 -6.65
C LYS A 242 15.09 16.51 -5.61
N VAL A 243 14.83 16.29 -4.31
CA VAL A 243 15.75 16.70 -3.23
C VAL A 243 17.10 16.00 -3.38
N CYS A 244 17.11 14.68 -3.63
CA CYS A 244 18.34 13.94 -3.86
C CYS A 244 19.14 14.47 -5.06
N ARG A 245 18.46 14.87 -6.14
CA ARG A 245 19.11 15.45 -7.34
C ARG A 245 19.66 16.86 -7.12
N GLN A 246 19.23 17.55 -6.07
CA GLN A 246 19.69 18.90 -5.72
C GLN A 246 20.91 18.89 -4.77
N VAL A 247 21.35 17.72 -4.31
CA VAL A 247 22.54 17.58 -3.45
C VAL A 247 23.76 18.16 -4.16
N THR A 248 24.39 19.16 -3.52
CA THR A 248 25.52 19.90 -4.10
C THR A 248 26.64 20.01 -3.07
N PRO A 249 27.66 19.14 -3.11
CA PRO A 249 28.75 19.15 -2.13
C PRO A 249 29.51 20.48 -2.04
N GLN A 250 29.63 21.21 -3.15
CA GLN A 250 30.28 22.52 -3.17
C GLN A 250 29.50 23.56 -2.35
N LEU A 251 28.17 23.46 -2.35
CA LEU A 251 27.30 24.31 -1.56
C LEU A 251 27.44 24.00 -0.07
N ASP A 252 27.54 22.71 0.29
CA ASP A 252 27.79 22.28 1.67
C ASP A 252 29.12 22.81 2.20
N ILE A 253 30.19 22.74 1.39
CA ILE A 253 31.50 23.34 1.74
C ILE A 253 31.35 24.86 1.92
N THR A 254 30.59 25.52 1.04
CA THR A 254 30.36 26.97 1.14
C THR A 254 29.65 27.32 2.45
N TYR A 255 28.58 26.60 2.80
CA TYR A 255 27.87 26.78 4.08
C TYR A 255 28.78 26.55 5.28
N PHE A 256 29.59 25.49 5.25
CA PHE A 256 30.55 25.20 6.31
C PHE A 256 31.58 26.33 6.49
N LEU A 257 32.25 26.74 5.41
CA LEU A 257 33.27 27.80 5.44
C LEU A 257 32.68 29.16 5.86
N SER A 258 31.44 29.45 5.46
CA SER A 258 30.75 30.67 5.91
C SER A 258 30.46 30.66 7.41
N ALA A 259 30.16 29.50 7.99
CA ALA A 259 29.76 29.41 9.39
C ALA A 259 30.93 29.37 10.39
N ILE A 260 32.11 28.89 9.97
CA ILE A 260 33.29 28.93 10.83
C ILE A 260 33.88 30.34 10.98
N GLU A 261 33.37 31.33 10.22
CA GLU A 261 33.76 32.77 10.27
C GLU A 261 35.28 33.03 10.32
N MET A 262 36.09 32.08 9.83
CA MET A 262 37.54 32.23 9.81
C MET A 262 37.91 33.08 8.62
N GLU A 263 38.44 34.29 8.86
CA GLU A 263 39.09 35.04 7.79
C GLU A 263 40.18 34.16 7.18
N PRO A 264 40.23 34.01 5.84
CA PRO A 264 41.26 33.21 5.18
C PRO A 264 42.62 33.85 5.46
N THR A 265 43.26 33.40 6.53
CA THR A 265 44.56 33.90 6.96
C THR A 265 45.58 33.25 6.04
N LYS A 266 45.81 33.87 4.88
CA LYS A 266 46.92 33.46 4.03
C LYS A 266 48.18 33.59 4.88
N ILE A 267 48.94 32.51 5.00
CA ILE A 267 50.24 32.55 5.65
C ILE A 267 51.09 33.53 4.84
N GLU A 268 51.28 34.74 5.36
CA GLU A 268 52.15 35.74 4.75
C GLU A 268 53.60 35.32 4.97
N LEU A 269 54.13 34.55 4.02
CA LEU A 269 55.55 34.25 3.97
C LEU A 269 56.29 35.48 3.46
N SER A 270 56.97 36.19 4.36
CA SER A 270 57.87 37.27 3.96
C SER A 270 59.13 36.70 3.30
N THR A 271 59.50 37.23 2.13
CA THR A 271 60.79 36.90 1.51
C THR A 271 61.92 37.51 2.33
N HIS A 272 62.91 36.72 2.70
CA HIS A 272 64.09 37.24 3.40
C HIS A 272 64.87 38.20 2.49
N THR A 273 65.28 39.34 3.05
CA THR A 273 66.14 40.33 2.38
C THR A 273 67.55 40.28 2.96
N PHE A 274 68.56 40.53 2.10
CA PHE A 274 69.95 40.67 2.55
C PHE A 274 70.06 41.85 3.52
N ARG A 275 70.58 41.59 4.73
CA ARG A 275 70.74 42.60 5.80
C ARG A 275 72.24 42.79 6.09
N PRO A 276 72.92 43.76 5.48
CA PRO A 276 74.32 44.04 5.79
C PRO A 276 74.44 44.57 7.23
N SER A 277 75.49 44.17 7.94
CA SER A 277 75.84 44.74 9.25
C SER A 277 76.57 46.06 9.04
N ASP A 278 76.08 47.10 9.72
CA ASP A 278 76.61 48.48 9.81
C ASP A 278 77.16 49.11 8.51
N VAL A 279 76.31 49.91 7.86
CA VAL A 279 76.59 50.61 6.58
C VAL A 279 77.68 51.69 6.73
N SER A 280 78.09 52.01 7.96
CA SER A 280 79.05 53.06 8.28
C SER A 280 80.52 52.72 8.00
N ILE A 281 80.85 51.44 7.77
CA ILE A 281 82.24 50.95 7.64
C ILE A 281 82.71 50.86 6.17
N TYR A 282 81.80 50.95 5.20
CA TYR A 282 82.12 50.68 3.79
C TYR A 282 81.78 51.87 2.89
N ASN A 283 82.72 52.26 2.02
CA ASN A 283 82.47 53.23 0.96
C ASN A 283 81.31 52.73 0.07
N ALA A 284 80.36 53.62 -0.23
CA ALA A 284 79.09 53.31 -0.89
C ALA A 284 79.21 52.56 -2.24
N GLU A 285 80.38 52.58 -2.89
CA GLU A 285 80.66 51.86 -4.14
C GLU A 285 81.06 50.38 -3.94
N THR A 286 81.33 49.93 -2.71
CA THR A 286 81.76 48.54 -2.41
C THR A 286 80.69 47.66 -1.77
N LEU A 287 79.57 48.23 -1.31
CA LEU A 287 78.42 47.48 -0.80
C LEU A 287 77.47 47.16 -1.95
N THR A 288 77.82 46.16 -2.75
CA THR A 288 76.89 45.56 -3.71
C THR A 288 75.74 44.88 -2.94
N VAL A 289 74.63 45.60 -2.77
CA VAL A 289 73.42 45.13 -2.10
C VAL A 289 72.96 43.83 -2.78
N ASN A 290 73.03 42.71 -2.04
CA ASN A 290 72.65 41.36 -2.51
C ASN A 290 73.40 40.84 -3.76
N GLN A 291 74.71 41.10 -3.88
CA GLN A 291 75.55 40.51 -4.95
C GLN A 291 76.76 39.76 -4.40
N LEU A 292 77.30 38.84 -5.21
CA LEU A 292 78.51 38.09 -4.88
C LEU A 292 79.76 38.93 -5.18
N ILE A 293 80.72 38.97 -4.25
CA ILE A 293 82.02 39.63 -4.46
C ILE A 293 82.97 38.65 -5.13
N VAL A 294 83.31 38.90 -6.40
CA VAL A 294 84.20 38.04 -7.20
C VAL A 294 85.54 38.76 -7.39
N ASN A 295 86.61 38.23 -6.79
CA ASN A 295 87.99 38.69 -6.99
C ASN A 295 88.96 37.50 -6.97
N GLN A 296 90.25 37.73 -7.23
CA GLN A 296 91.29 36.69 -7.30
C GLN A 296 91.36 35.80 -6.04
N HIS A 297 90.88 36.28 -4.89
CA HIS A 297 90.89 35.55 -3.62
C HIS A 297 89.59 34.76 -3.36
N THR A 298 88.44 35.21 -3.88
CA THR A 298 87.12 34.56 -3.66
C THR A 298 86.70 33.64 -4.81
N GLU A 299 87.23 33.84 -6.01
CA GLU A 299 86.88 33.08 -7.22
C GLU A 299 86.99 31.54 -7.08
N PRO A 300 88.09 30.95 -6.57
CA PRO A 300 88.19 29.49 -6.48
C PRO A 300 87.14 28.87 -5.56
N ILE A 301 86.83 29.54 -4.44
CA ILE A 301 85.82 29.09 -3.45
C ILE A 301 84.41 29.22 -4.04
N ILE A 302 84.12 30.31 -4.75
CA ILE A 302 82.82 30.52 -5.41
C ILE A 302 82.60 29.47 -6.49
N LEU A 303 83.62 29.12 -7.28
CA LEU A 303 83.53 28.08 -8.32
C LEU A 303 83.28 26.70 -7.71
N GLU A 304 83.98 26.32 -6.64
CA GLU A 304 83.73 25.07 -5.91
C GLU A 304 82.31 25.03 -5.34
N ARG A 305 81.87 26.12 -4.69
CA ARG A 305 80.51 26.23 -4.13
C ARG A 305 79.45 26.14 -5.23
N ARG A 306 79.68 26.77 -6.39
CA ARG A 306 78.80 26.66 -7.55
C ARG A 306 78.67 25.22 -8.04
N GLN A 307 79.78 24.49 -8.15
CA GLN A 307 79.76 23.09 -8.56
C GLN A 307 78.99 22.21 -7.56
N LYS A 308 79.17 22.44 -6.25
CA LYS A 308 78.40 21.75 -5.21
C LYS A 308 76.91 22.05 -5.30
N LEU A 309 76.55 23.33 -5.41
CA LEU A 309 75.15 23.76 -5.55
C LEU A 309 74.51 23.25 -6.85
N GLN A 310 75.26 23.15 -7.95
CA GLN A 310 74.76 22.56 -9.20
C GLN A 310 74.45 21.07 -9.05
N LYS A 311 75.29 20.31 -8.33
CA LYS A 311 75.02 18.90 -8.01
C LYS A 311 73.78 18.76 -7.13
N GLU A 312 73.67 19.58 -6.09
CA GLU A 312 72.51 19.59 -5.18
C GLU A 312 71.22 19.98 -5.92
N ALA A 313 71.27 21.00 -6.79
CA ALA A 313 70.16 21.40 -7.63
C ALA A 313 69.71 20.25 -8.56
N ALA A 314 70.65 19.53 -9.19
CA ALA A 314 70.33 18.39 -10.03
C ALA A 314 69.63 17.26 -9.25
N VAL A 315 70.08 16.97 -8.02
CA VAL A 315 69.42 16.00 -7.13
C VAL A 315 68.01 16.45 -6.77
N LEU A 316 67.83 17.72 -6.37
CA LEU A 316 66.51 18.27 -6.04
C LEU A 316 65.57 18.29 -7.25
N THR A 317 66.05 18.64 -8.44
CA THR A 317 65.26 18.57 -9.67
C THR A 317 64.82 17.14 -9.96
N SER A 318 65.69 16.16 -9.78
CA SER A 318 65.33 14.74 -9.93
C SER A 318 64.28 14.31 -8.90
N TYR A 319 64.39 14.79 -7.66
CA TYR A 319 63.42 14.50 -6.59
C TYR A 319 62.05 15.14 -6.87
N ILE A 320 62.01 16.39 -7.31
CA ILE A 320 60.78 17.07 -7.73
C ILE A 320 60.12 16.30 -8.86
N LYS A 321 60.89 15.89 -9.88
CA LYS A 321 60.38 15.09 -10.99
C LYS A 321 59.78 13.76 -10.52
N HIS A 322 60.50 13.04 -9.66
CA HIS A 322 60.01 11.79 -9.08
C HIS A 322 58.69 11.96 -8.30
N ASN A 323 58.55 13.04 -7.53
CA ASN A 323 57.30 13.34 -6.81
C ASN A 323 56.17 13.71 -7.78
N GLN A 324 56.46 14.47 -8.83
CA GLN A 324 55.47 14.79 -9.88
C GLN A 324 54.98 13.52 -10.58
N ASP A 325 55.89 12.61 -10.93
CA ASP A 325 55.55 11.31 -11.53
C ASP A 325 54.74 10.43 -10.56
N SER A 326 55.06 10.46 -9.26
CA SER A 326 54.31 9.75 -8.22
C SER A 326 52.90 10.31 -8.04
N ILE A 327 52.75 11.63 -7.99
CA ILE A 327 51.45 12.31 -7.94
C ILE A 327 50.63 11.98 -9.20
N HIS A 328 51.25 12.00 -10.37
CA HIS A 328 50.59 11.65 -11.62
C HIS A 328 50.09 10.20 -11.59
N THR A 329 50.91 9.27 -11.09
CA THR A 329 50.52 7.87 -10.92
C THR A 329 49.32 7.73 -9.97
N LEU A 330 49.33 8.44 -8.84
CA LEU A 330 48.19 8.46 -7.91
C LEU A 330 46.93 9.03 -8.54
N MET A 331 47.03 10.13 -9.30
CA MET A 331 45.89 10.69 -10.04
C MET A 331 45.31 9.68 -11.03
N MET A 332 46.17 8.97 -11.77
CA MET A 332 45.73 7.93 -12.71
C MET A 332 45.05 6.75 -12.01
N ILE A 333 45.51 6.37 -10.82
CA ILE A 333 44.86 5.33 -10.00
C ILE A 333 43.47 5.80 -9.55
N CYS A 334 43.34 7.02 -9.02
CA CYS A 334 42.06 7.57 -8.58
C CYS A 334 41.05 7.67 -9.73
N GLN A 335 41.47 8.13 -10.90
CA GLN A 335 40.61 8.24 -12.08
C GLN A 335 40.12 6.88 -12.59
N ARG A 336 40.92 5.81 -12.47
CA ARG A 336 40.47 4.45 -12.82
C ARG A 336 39.37 3.93 -11.90
N VAL A 337 39.38 4.32 -10.62
CA VAL A 337 38.33 3.93 -9.65
C VAL A 337 37.01 4.64 -9.94
N ASP A 338 37.04 5.87 -10.43
CA ASP A 338 35.83 6.62 -10.80
C ASP A 338 35.09 5.99 -11.99
N ASN A 339 35.79 5.32 -12.92
CA ASN A 339 35.17 4.60 -14.04
C ASN A 339 34.38 3.34 -13.63
N TYR A 340 34.45 2.91 -12.37
CA TYR A 340 33.67 1.78 -11.83
C TYR A 340 32.46 2.21 -11.00
N LYS A 341 32.14 3.51 -10.91
CA LYS A 341 31.00 3.98 -10.12
C LYS A 341 29.67 3.69 -10.81
N LEU A 342 28.79 3.07 -10.04
CA LEU A 342 27.41 2.69 -10.32
C LEU A 342 26.64 3.81 -11.02
N GLU A 343 26.37 3.66 -12.31
CA GLU A 343 25.27 4.39 -12.92
C GLU A 343 23.97 3.92 -12.26
N PRO A 344 23.16 4.82 -11.68
CA PRO A 344 21.78 4.48 -11.40
C PRO A 344 21.11 4.29 -12.75
N SER A 345 20.86 3.03 -13.13
CA SER A 345 20.15 2.58 -14.33
C SER A 345 19.19 3.65 -14.86
N ALA A 346 19.64 4.39 -15.87
CA ALA A 346 18.78 5.26 -16.66
C ALA A 346 17.94 4.36 -17.57
N ASP A 347 16.76 3.97 -17.08
CA ASP A 347 15.52 3.82 -17.85
C ASP A 347 14.49 3.06 -17.00
N ILE A 348 13.75 3.81 -16.19
CA ILE A 348 12.33 3.54 -16.08
C ILE A 348 11.71 4.62 -16.96
N GLY A 349 11.61 4.28 -18.25
CA GLY A 349 10.92 5.09 -19.23
C GLY A 349 9.55 5.48 -18.69
N GLU A 350 9.09 6.66 -19.09
CA GLU A 350 7.74 7.15 -18.87
C GLU A 350 6.75 5.97 -18.95
N ILE A 351 6.22 5.55 -17.79
CA ILE A 351 5.01 4.74 -17.75
C ILE A 351 3.92 5.70 -18.21
N SER A 352 3.77 5.80 -19.53
CA SER A 352 2.59 6.31 -20.19
C SER A 352 1.39 5.67 -19.50
N GLU A 353 0.35 6.48 -19.24
CA GLU A 353 -0.94 6.08 -18.64
C GLU A 353 -1.59 4.86 -19.33
N SER A 354 -1.08 4.43 -20.49
CA SER A 354 -1.44 3.20 -21.18
C SER A 354 -0.89 1.90 -20.57
N GLY A 355 0.16 1.94 -19.73
CA GLY A 355 0.88 0.75 -19.26
C GLY A 355 0.26 0.04 -18.05
N VAL A 356 -0.66 0.71 -17.34
CA VAL A 356 -1.30 0.14 -16.14
C VAL A 356 -2.50 -0.76 -16.50
N LEU A 357 -2.99 -0.68 -17.75
CA LEU A 357 -4.15 -1.44 -18.21
C LEU A 357 -3.83 -2.80 -18.87
N SER A 358 -2.55 -3.20 -18.96
CA SER A 358 -2.17 -4.48 -19.58
C SER A 358 -1.68 -5.55 -18.60
N LEU A 359 -1.82 -5.33 -17.28
CA LEU A 359 -1.47 -6.32 -16.24
C LEU A 359 -2.61 -6.53 -15.21
N LEU A 360 -3.83 -6.15 -15.57
CA LEU A 360 -5.08 -6.70 -15.05
C LEU A 360 -5.76 -7.46 -16.19
#